data_AF-A0A537BK69-F1
#
_entry.id   AF-A0A537BK69-F1
#
_cell.length_a   1.000
_cell.length_b   1.000
_cell.length_c   1.000
_cell.angle_alpha   90.00
_cell.angle_beta   90.00
_cell.angle_gamma   90.00
#
_symmetry.space_group_name_H-M   'P 1'
#
loop_
_entity.id
_entity.type
_entity.pdbx_description
1 polymer ?
#
loop_
_entity_poly.entity_id
_entity_poly.type
_entity_poly.pdbx_seq_one_letter_code
_entity_poly.pdbx_strand_id
1 'polypeptide(L)'
;ALVNAVSVLIIACPCAVGLATPISITVAMAQGAINGILFRNAEALEKLRGVDTLVVDKTGTLTLGKPELVDLLVETDIDQADAWRLVASLERASEHPLAQAIVRGAEKRGLDLLPVEKFDSVTGQGVKGSIAGHAVAVGSRRFMEAFGGVPPALAANADALRAQGKT
;
A
#
# COMPACT_ATOMS: atom_id res chain seq x y z
N ALA A 1 -7.45 72.10 4.00
CA ALA A 1 -7.27 70.88 4.82
C ALA A 1 -8.05 69.70 4.25
N LEU A 2 -9.38 69.77 4.11
CA LEU A 2 -10.22 68.67 3.61
C LEU A 2 -9.82 68.14 2.22
N VAL A 3 -9.57 69.04 1.26
CA VAL A 3 -9.15 68.66 -0.11
C VAL A 3 -7.85 67.86 -0.10
N ASN A 4 -6.83 68.33 0.63
CA ASN A 4 -5.55 67.63 0.75
C ASN A 4 -5.71 66.26 1.44
N ALA A 5 -6.58 66.15 2.43
CA ALA A 5 -6.87 64.86 3.10
C ALA A 5 -7.50 63.85 2.13
N VAL A 6 -8.45 64.29 1.29
CA VAL A 6 -9.09 63.43 0.27
C VAL A 6 -8.08 62.99 -0.80
N SER A 7 -7.22 63.89 -1.26
CA SER A 7 -6.17 63.54 -2.23
C SER A 7 -5.20 62.48 -1.71
N VAL A 8 -4.82 62.54 -0.43
CA VAL A 8 -3.97 61.52 0.21
C VAL A 8 -4.68 60.17 0.29
N LEU A 9 -5.98 60.13 0.57
CA LEU A 9 -6.76 58.88 0.56
C LEU A 9 -6.85 58.25 -0.84
N ILE A 10 -7.07 59.07 -1.88
CA ILE A 10 -7.15 58.58 -3.26
C ILE A 10 -5.81 58.01 -3.71
N ILE A 11 -4.70 58.72 -3.45
CA ILE A 11 -3.36 58.28 -3.86
C ILE A 11 -2.89 57.05 -3.07
N ALA A 12 -3.41 56.86 -1.84
CA ALA A 12 -3.09 55.71 -1.00
C ALA A 12 -3.85 54.43 -1.39
N CYS A 13 -4.84 54.49 -2.29
CA CYS A 13 -5.62 53.31 -2.68
C CYS A 13 -4.75 52.32 -3.48
N PRO A 14 -4.53 51.08 -2.99
CA PRO A 14 -3.57 50.17 -3.60
C PRO A 14 -4.23 49.30 -4.69
N CYS A 15 -4.67 49.90 -5.79
CA CYS A 15 -5.43 49.21 -6.84
C CYS A 15 -4.75 47.94 -7.39
N ALA A 16 -3.41 47.90 -7.43
CA ALA A 16 -2.65 46.74 -7.90
C ALA A 16 -2.62 45.58 -6.90
N VAL A 17 -2.71 45.86 -5.60
CA VAL A 17 -2.61 44.83 -4.54
C VAL A 17 -3.79 43.87 -4.60
N GLY A 18 -4.98 44.36 -4.97
CA GLY A 18 -6.17 43.52 -5.14
C GLY A 18 -6.06 42.47 -6.25
N LEU A 19 -5.20 42.69 -7.25
CA LEU A 19 -4.98 41.78 -8.37
C LEU A 19 -3.73 40.91 -8.22
N ALA A 20 -2.73 41.36 -7.47
CA ALA A 20 -1.46 40.65 -7.32
C ALA A 20 -1.65 39.22 -6.77
N THR A 21 -2.45 39.07 -5.72
CA THR A 21 -2.74 37.79 -5.07
C THR A 21 -3.46 36.78 -5.98
N PRO A 22 -4.63 37.10 -6.58
CA PRO A 22 -5.33 36.14 -7.44
C PRO A 22 -4.52 35.75 -8.68
N ILE A 23 -3.77 36.68 -9.29
CA ILE A 23 -2.89 36.35 -10.43
C ILE A 23 -1.78 35.38 -10.00
N SER A 24 -1.11 35.66 -8.89
CA SER A 24 -0.03 34.80 -8.38
C SER A 24 -0.53 33.40 -8.05
N ILE A 25 -1.71 33.28 -7.41
CA ILE A 25 -2.32 31.99 -7.07
C ILE A 25 -2.70 31.22 -8.33
N THR A 26 -3.40 31.86 -9.27
CA THR A 26 -3.86 31.18 -10.49
C THR A 26 -2.71 30.67 -11.35
N VAL A 27 -1.63 31.46 -11.48
CA VAL A 27 -0.40 31.03 -12.17
C VAL A 27 0.28 29.89 -11.41
N ALA A 28 0.40 29.96 -10.08
CA ALA A 28 1.00 28.90 -9.28
C ALA A 28 0.21 27.59 -9.36
N MET A 29 -1.13 27.66 -9.36
CA MET A 29 -2.00 26.50 -9.55
C MET A 29 -1.85 25.88 -10.94
N ALA A 30 -1.82 26.71 -11.99
CA ALA A 30 -1.59 26.24 -13.36
C ALA A 30 -0.23 25.54 -13.48
N GLN A 31 0.82 26.11 -12.89
CA GLN A 31 2.14 25.51 -12.85
C GLN A 31 2.15 24.18 -12.07
N GLY A 32 1.47 24.12 -10.93
CA GLY A 32 1.29 22.88 -10.16
C GLY A 32 0.65 21.78 -11.00
N ALA A 33 -0.45 22.10 -11.70
CA ALA A 33 -1.18 21.12 -12.52
C ALA A 33 -0.32 20.52 -13.64
N ILE A 34 0.53 21.33 -14.29
CA ILE A 34 1.50 20.85 -15.30
C ILE A 34 2.49 19.83 -14.70
N ASN A 35 2.78 19.95 -13.40
CA ASN A 35 3.65 19.03 -12.65
C ASN A 35 2.87 17.92 -11.92
N GLY A 36 1.58 17.73 -12.22
CA GLY A 36 0.73 16.72 -11.58
C GLY A 36 0.33 17.05 -10.13
N ILE A 37 0.54 18.28 -9.67
CA ILE A 37 0.18 18.75 -8.33
C ILE A 37 -1.11 19.58 -8.43
N LEU A 38 -2.22 19.01 -7.97
CA LEU A 38 -3.53 19.65 -8.04
C LEU A 38 -3.90 20.33 -6.71
N PHE A 39 -3.86 21.66 -6.69
CA PHE A 39 -4.33 22.46 -5.55
C PHE A 39 -5.84 22.68 -5.65
N ARG A 40 -6.60 22.19 -4.66
CA ARG A 40 -8.07 22.37 -4.62
C ARG A 40 -8.50 23.78 -4.23
N ASN A 41 -7.67 24.50 -3.45
CA ASN A 41 -7.96 25.86 -2.99
C ASN A 41 -6.68 26.68 -2.89
N ALA A 42 -6.82 28.01 -2.91
CA ALA A 42 -5.72 28.97 -2.83
C ALA A 42 -4.95 28.87 -1.51
N GLU A 43 -5.70 28.67 -0.42
CA GLU A 43 -5.18 28.60 0.94
C GLU A 43 -4.16 27.47 1.12
N ALA A 44 -4.31 26.34 0.40
CA ALA A 44 -3.33 25.27 0.43
C ALA A 44 -1.95 25.72 -0.03
N LEU A 45 -1.87 26.58 -1.06
CA LEU A 45 -0.59 27.08 -1.59
C LEU A 45 0.10 27.99 -0.57
N GLU A 46 -0.67 28.85 0.10
CA GLU A 46 -0.17 29.76 1.14
C GLU A 46 0.29 29.00 2.38
N LYS A 47 -0.52 28.06 2.86
CA LYS A 47 -0.18 27.22 4.04
C LYS A 47 1.03 26.33 3.78
N LEU A 48 1.17 25.80 2.57
CA LEU A 48 2.27 24.90 2.21
C LEU A 48 3.64 25.53 2.45
N ARG A 49 3.77 26.86 2.30
CA ARG A 49 5.01 27.60 2.61
C ARG A 49 5.46 27.43 4.07
N GLY A 50 4.52 27.31 5.00
CA GLY A 50 4.79 27.19 6.44
C GLY A 50 4.89 25.76 6.94
N VAL A 51 4.71 24.76 6.08
CA VAL A 51 4.78 23.35 6.47
C VAL A 51 6.25 22.95 6.64
N ASP A 52 6.61 22.51 7.84
CA ASP A 52 7.94 21.96 8.17
C ASP A 52 7.94 20.44 8.39
N THR A 53 6.76 19.86 8.64
CA THR A 53 6.57 18.47 9.00
C THR A 53 5.58 17.82 8.04
N LEU A 54 6.03 16.75 7.38
CA LEU A 54 5.19 15.94 6.50
C LEU A 54 4.93 14.58 7.16
N VAL A 55 3.68 14.33 7.53
CA VAL A 55 3.22 13.00 7.92
C VAL A 55 2.62 12.34 6.70
N VAL A 56 3.15 11.18 6.32
CA VAL A 56 2.72 10.44 5.12
C VAL A 56 1.95 9.19 5.54
N ASP A 57 0.86 8.91 4.83
CA ASP A 57 0.25 7.59 4.92
C ASP A 57 1.11 6.57 4.17
N LYS A 58 1.20 5.34 4.65
CA LYS A 58 2.00 4.29 3.99
C LYS A 58 1.21 3.69 2.83
N THR A 59 -0.04 3.31 3.09
CA THR A 59 -0.82 2.45 2.20
C THR A 59 -1.40 3.29 1.06
N GLY A 60 -0.99 3.01 -0.18
CA GLY A 60 -1.49 3.75 -1.35
C GLY A 60 -0.88 5.14 -1.58
N THR A 61 0.00 5.62 -0.69
CA THR A 61 0.84 6.81 -0.92
C THR A 61 2.31 6.43 -1.10
N LEU A 62 2.95 5.87 -0.07
CA LEU A 62 4.33 5.37 -0.20
C LEU A 62 4.42 4.00 -0.88
N THR A 63 3.32 3.24 -0.85
CA THR A 63 3.25 1.89 -1.40
C THR A 63 2.31 1.84 -2.59
N LEU A 64 2.57 0.90 -3.50
CA LEU A 64 1.78 0.72 -4.73
C LEU A 64 0.37 0.17 -4.49
N GLY A 65 0.00 -0.14 -3.23
CA GLY A 65 -1.29 -0.74 -2.88
C GLY A 65 -1.52 -2.15 -3.46
N LYS A 66 -0.47 -2.77 -4.03
CA LYS A 66 -0.50 -4.09 -4.64
C LYS A 66 0.51 -4.98 -3.93
N PRO A 67 0.09 -5.95 -3.11
CA PRO A 67 1.01 -6.89 -2.51
C PRO A 67 1.71 -7.72 -3.59
N GLU A 68 2.98 -8.00 -3.37
CA GLU A 68 3.80 -8.89 -4.18
C GLU A 68 4.53 -9.86 -3.25
N LEU A 69 4.58 -11.14 -3.62
CA LEU A 69 5.31 -12.12 -2.83
C LEU A 69 6.81 -11.98 -3.09
N VAL A 70 7.52 -11.55 -2.04
CA VAL A 70 8.94 -11.17 -2.10
C VAL A 70 9.88 -12.25 -1.57
N ASP A 71 9.47 -12.98 -0.53
CA ASP A 71 10.30 -13.99 0.13
C ASP A 71 9.53 -15.30 0.26
N LEU A 72 10.22 -16.42 0.04
CA LEU A 72 9.75 -17.74 0.48
C LEU A 72 10.86 -18.38 1.32
N LEU A 73 10.51 -18.72 2.57
CA LEU A 73 11.37 -19.48 3.46
C LEU A 73 10.74 -20.85 3.67
N VAL A 74 11.49 -21.90 3.35
CA VAL A 74 11.10 -23.30 3.52
C VAL A 74 12.09 -24.01 4.44
N GLU A 75 11.68 -25.13 5.03
CA GLU A 75 12.61 -26.02 5.72
C GLU A 75 13.56 -26.70 4.72
N THR A 76 14.75 -27.10 5.19
CA THR A 76 15.86 -27.58 4.37
C THR A 76 15.54 -28.83 3.54
N ASP A 77 14.54 -29.59 3.97
CA ASP A 77 14.07 -30.85 3.38
C ASP A 77 12.90 -30.66 2.40
N ILE A 78 12.40 -29.43 2.24
CA ILE A 78 11.29 -29.12 1.34
C ILE A 78 11.83 -28.38 0.12
N ASP A 79 11.51 -28.89 -1.07
CA ASP A 79 11.80 -28.18 -2.30
C ASP A 79 10.98 -26.88 -2.40
N GLN A 80 11.66 -25.78 -2.75
CA GLN A 80 11.02 -24.47 -2.81
C GLN A 80 9.96 -24.41 -3.91
N ALA A 81 10.18 -25.05 -5.07
CA ALA A 81 9.20 -25.01 -6.15
C ALA A 81 7.94 -25.80 -5.80
N ASP A 82 8.09 -26.95 -5.10
CA ASP A 82 6.96 -27.70 -4.58
C ASP A 82 6.18 -26.94 -3.51
N ALA A 83 6.85 -26.31 -2.55
CA ALA A 83 6.18 -25.46 -1.56
C ALA A 83 5.40 -24.32 -2.21
N TRP A 84 6.03 -23.62 -3.18
CA TRP A 84 5.38 -22.59 -3.99
C TRP A 84 4.13 -23.12 -4.70
N ARG A 85 4.26 -24.27 -5.37
CA ARG A 85 3.18 -24.88 -6.14
C ARG A 85 2.00 -25.24 -5.24
N LEU A 86 2.24 -25.85 -4.09
CA LEU A 86 1.18 -26.21 -3.14
C LEU A 86 0.48 -24.98 -2.59
N VAL A 87 1.22 -23.98 -2.12
CA VAL A 87 0.67 -22.75 -1.53
C VAL A 87 -0.11 -21.95 -2.57
N ALA A 88 0.45 -21.74 -3.76
CA ALA A 88 -0.23 -21.02 -4.83
C ALA A 88 -1.46 -21.76 -5.37
N SER A 89 -1.41 -23.10 -5.43
CA SER A 89 -2.57 -23.90 -5.83
C SER A 89 -3.71 -23.74 -4.82
N LEU A 90 -3.40 -23.77 -3.51
CA LEU A 90 -4.40 -23.55 -2.47
C LEU A 90 -5.03 -22.15 -2.55
N GLU A 91 -4.18 -21.14 -2.67
CA GLU A 91 -4.57 -19.73 -2.70
C GLU A 91 -5.31 -19.32 -3.98
N ARG A 92 -5.27 -20.14 -5.05
CA ARG A 92 -6.05 -19.91 -6.27
C ARG A 92 -7.56 -19.85 -6.01
N ALA A 93 -8.05 -20.55 -5.00
CA ALA A 93 -9.46 -20.56 -4.61
C ALA A 93 -9.85 -19.38 -3.69
N SER A 94 -8.89 -18.56 -3.26
CA SER A 94 -9.08 -17.43 -2.34
C SER A 94 -9.14 -16.11 -3.09
N GLU A 95 -10.12 -15.26 -2.76
CA GLU A 95 -10.25 -13.92 -3.36
C GLU A 95 -9.39 -12.86 -2.67
N HIS A 96 -8.66 -13.23 -1.61
CA HIS A 96 -7.90 -12.29 -0.79
C HIS A 96 -6.75 -11.62 -1.58
N PRO A 97 -6.47 -10.31 -1.40
CA PRO A 97 -5.40 -9.64 -2.14
C PRO A 97 -4.01 -10.29 -2.01
N LEU A 98 -3.70 -10.89 -0.84
CA LEU A 98 -2.46 -11.64 -0.63
C LEU A 98 -2.44 -12.96 -1.42
N ALA A 99 -3.57 -13.68 -1.49
CA ALA A 99 -3.71 -14.89 -2.27
C ALA A 99 -3.39 -14.62 -3.75
N GLN A 100 -3.94 -13.54 -4.29
CA GLN A 100 -3.66 -13.09 -5.65
C GLN A 100 -2.18 -12.74 -5.86
N ALA A 101 -1.50 -12.17 -4.86
CA ALA A 101 -0.08 -11.87 -4.94
C ALA A 101 0.77 -13.15 -5.03
N ILE A 102 0.41 -14.18 -4.27
CA ILE A 102 1.04 -15.50 -4.28
C ILE A 102 0.83 -16.18 -5.63
N VAL A 103 -0.43 -16.24 -6.10
CA VAL A 103 -0.80 -16.88 -7.38
C VAL A 103 -0.07 -16.21 -8.55
N ARG A 104 -0.10 -14.87 -8.63
CA ARG A 104 0.67 -14.13 -9.65
C ARG A 104 2.18 -14.40 -9.55
N GLY A 105 2.70 -14.54 -8.33
CA GLY A 105 4.10 -14.88 -8.08
C GLY A 105 4.49 -16.25 -8.62
N ALA A 106 3.59 -17.24 -8.51
CA ALA A 106 3.80 -18.58 -9.06
C ALA A 106 3.66 -18.61 -10.59
N GLU A 107 2.65 -17.92 -11.14
CA GLU A 107 2.45 -17.80 -12.60
C GLU A 107 3.65 -17.14 -13.30
N LYS A 108 4.20 -16.06 -12.73
CA LYS A 108 5.43 -15.41 -13.24
C LYS A 108 6.64 -16.36 -13.28
N ARG A 109 6.66 -17.38 -12.42
CA ARG A 109 7.73 -18.39 -12.35
C ARG A 109 7.46 -19.60 -13.24
N GLY A 110 6.32 -19.63 -13.95
CA GLY A 110 5.94 -20.73 -14.84
C GLY A 110 5.58 -22.02 -14.10
N LEU A 111 5.08 -21.91 -12.85
CA LEU A 111 4.67 -23.07 -12.07
C LEU A 111 3.24 -23.51 -12.44
N ASP A 112 3.07 -24.79 -12.74
CA ASP A 112 1.75 -25.37 -13.00
C ASP A 112 1.00 -25.59 -11.68
N LEU A 113 -0.16 -24.93 -11.56
CA LEU A 113 -1.02 -25.06 -10.38
C LEU A 113 -1.86 -26.34 -10.43
N LEU A 114 -1.95 -27.00 -9.28
CA LEU A 114 -2.66 -28.26 -9.09
C LEU A 114 -4.12 -28.01 -8.66
N PRO A 115 -5.03 -28.95 -8.92
CA PRO A 115 -6.39 -28.88 -8.40
C PRO A 115 -6.39 -29.02 -6.87
N VAL A 116 -7.27 -28.24 -6.22
CA VAL A 116 -7.49 -28.28 -4.78
C VAL A 116 -8.78 -29.04 -4.50
N GLU A 117 -8.72 -29.97 -3.56
CA GLU A 117 -9.88 -30.67 -3.02
C GLU A 117 -10.18 -30.19 -1.60
N LYS A 118 -11.47 -30.24 -1.21
CA LYS A 118 -11.92 -29.90 0.15
C LYS A 118 -11.41 -28.53 0.64
N PHE A 119 -11.40 -27.55 -0.26
CA PHE A 119 -11.05 -26.17 0.09
C PHE A 119 -12.01 -25.63 1.16
N ASP A 120 -11.45 -25.02 2.20
CA ASP A 120 -12.19 -24.39 3.28
C ASP A 120 -11.46 -23.10 3.70
N SER A 121 -12.23 -22.04 3.94
CA SER A 121 -11.73 -20.72 4.28
C SER A 121 -12.26 -20.30 5.63
N VAL A 122 -11.36 -20.08 6.59
CA VAL A 122 -11.68 -19.65 7.93
C VAL A 122 -11.44 -18.14 8.02
N THR A 123 -12.53 -17.38 8.02
CA THR A 123 -12.52 -15.91 8.03
C THR A 123 -11.61 -15.36 9.13
N GLY A 124 -10.69 -14.48 8.73
CA GLY A 124 -9.75 -13.82 9.63
C GLY A 124 -8.61 -14.71 10.14
N GLN A 125 -8.51 -15.96 9.66
CA GLN A 125 -7.48 -16.90 10.11
C GLN A 125 -6.63 -17.46 8.98
N GLY A 126 -7.24 -17.98 7.91
CA GLY A 126 -6.52 -18.64 6.82
C GLY A 126 -7.39 -19.56 5.96
N VAL A 127 -6.75 -20.30 5.08
CA VAL A 127 -7.35 -21.26 4.15
C VAL A 127 -6.68 -22.63 4.28
N LYS A 128 -7.41 -23.70 3.99
CA LYS A 128 -6.90 -25.08 4.01
C LYS A 128 -7.53 -25.92 2.91
N GLY A 129 -6.88 -27.02 2.55
CA GLY A 129 -7.38 -27.96 1.56
C GLY A 129 -6.47 -29.16 1.40
N SER A 130 -6.77 -29.99 0.41
CA SER A 130 -5.99 -31.15 0.02
C SER A 130 -5.51 -31.00 -1.41
N ILE A 131 -4.20 -31.18 -1.66
CA ILE A 131 -3.60 -31.06 -2.98
C ILE A 131 -2.67 -32.26 -3.19
N ALA A 132 -2.90 -33.04 -4.25
CA ALA A 132 -2.13 -34.24 -4.55
C ALA A 132 -1.96 -35.19 -3.33
N GLY A 133 -3.02 -35.34 -2.53
CA GLY A 133 -3.02 -36.18 -1.31
C GLY A 133 -2.39 -35.53 -0.06
N HIS A 134 -1.86 -34.31 -0.14
CA HIS A 134 -1.28 -33.58 0.98
C HIS A 134 -2.29 -32.62 1.59
N ALA A 135 -2.39 -32.60 2.92
CA ALA A 135 -3.13 -31.56 3.64
C ALA A 135 -2.30 -30.27 3.68
N VAL A 136 -2.83 -29.19 3.11
CA VAL A 136 -2.14 -27.90 3.00
C VAL A 136 -2.98 -26.84 3.72
N ALA A 137 -2.32 -26.00 4.52
CA ALA A 137 -2.94 -24.89 5.25
C ALA A 137 -2.05 -23.64 5.15
N VAL A 138 -2.67 -22.49 4.95
CA VAL A 138 -2.00 -21.18 4.87
C VAL A 138 -2.78 -20.19 5.72
N GLY A 139 -2.11 -19.50 6.65
CA GLY A 139 -2.78 -18.52 7.49
C GLY A 139 -1.94 -17.96 8.62
N SER A 140 -2.63 -17.33 9.57
CA SER A 140 -2.05 -16.74 10.77
C SER A 140 -1.41 -17.78 11.69
N ARG A 141 -0.53 -17.34 12.60
CA ARG A 141 0.10 -18.21 13.62
C ARG A 141 -0.93 -19.05 14.39
N ARG A 142 -2.01 -18.41 14.84
CA ARG A 142 -3.11 -19.06 15.55
C ARG A 142 -3.81 -20.13 14.72
N PHE A 143 -3.93 -19.91 13.41
CA PHE A 143 -4.49 -20.90 12.50
C PHE A 143 -3.57 -22.13 12.41
N MET A 144 -2.27 -21.90 12.26
CA MET A 144 -1.27 -22.96 12.14
C MET A 144 -1.14 -23.82 13.39
N GLU A 145 -1.42 -23.28 14.58
CA GLU A 145 -1.45 -24.07 15.83
C GLU A 145 -2.42 -25.25 15.78
N ALA A 146 -3.54 -25.12 15.05
CA ALA A 146 -4.50 -26.20 14.86
C ALA A 146 -3.99 -27.33 13.93
N PHE A 147 -2.88 -27.09 13.21
CA PHE A 147 -2.29 -28.00 12.21
C PHE A 147 -0.90 -28.51 12.62
N GLY A 148 -0.55 -28.46 13.90
CA GLY A 148 0.74 -28.91 14.43
C GLY A 148 1.74 -27.80 14.70
N GLY A 149 1.36 -26.53 14.48
CA GLY A 149 2.18 -25.37 14.78
C GLY A 149 3.23 -25.06 13.72
N VAL A 150 4.05 -24.04 14.00
CA VAL A 150 5.14 -23.61 13.12
C VAL A 150 6.48 -23.94 13.79
N PRO A 151 7.43 -24.55 13.07
CA PRO A 151 8.78 -24.80 13.57
C PRO A 151 9.43 -23.53 14.17
N PRO A 152 10.12 -23.61 15.31
CA PRO A 152 10.66 -22.43 16.01
C PRO A 152 11.56 -21.54 15.15
N ALA A 153 12.38 -22.14 14.27
CA ALA A 153 13.25 -21.41 13.37
C ALA A 153 12.46 -20.57 12.35
N LEU A 154 11.42 -21.16 11.74
CA LEU A 154 10.54 -20.44 10.82
C LEU A 154 9.68 -19.40 11.54
N ALA A 155 9.27 -19.67 12.78
CA ALA A 155 8.55 -18.70 13.61
C ALA A 155 9.39 -17.45 13.89
N ALA A 156 10.68 -17.62 14.24
CA ALA A 156 11.60 -16.50 14.46
C ALA A 156 11.84 -15.69 13.18
N ASN A 157 12.02 -16.37 12.03
CA ASN A 157 12.17 -15.71 10.74
C ASN A 157 10.90 -14.92 10.35
N ALA A 158 9.72 -15.48 10.59
CA ALA A 158 8.46 -14.79 10.33
C ALA A 158 8.31 -13.53 11.18
N ASP A 159 8.72 -13.55 12.45
CA ASP A 159 8.68 -12.37 13.32
C ASP A 159 9.70 -11.30 12.87
N ALA A 160 10.89 -11.69 12.40
CA ALA A 160 11.87 -10.78 11.83
C ALA A 160 11.36 -10.09 10.54
N LEU A 161 10.67 -10.82 9.66
CA LEU A 161 10.06 -10.26 8.44
C LEU A 161 8.90 -9.31 8.78
N ARG A 162 8.08 -9.64 9.79
CA ARG A 162 7.02 -8.75 10.29
C ARG A 162 7.57 -7.43 10.82
N ALA A 163 8.70 -7.46 11.52
CA ALA A 163 9.38 -6.25 12.00
C ALA A 163 9.86 -5.34 10.85
N GLN A 164 10.06 -5.90 9.65
CA GLN A 164 10.37 -5.14 8.43
C GLN A 164 9.12 -4.67 7.68
N GLY A 165 7.91 -4.90 8.22
CA GLY A 165 6.64 -4.50 7.61
C GLY A 165 6.15 -5.43 6.51
N LYS A 166 6.67 -6.65 6.42
CA LYS A 166 6.18 -7.70 5.51
C LYS A 166 5.03 -8.48 6.15
N THR A 167 4.15 -9.02 5.30
CA THR A 167 2.96 -9.80 5.68
C THR A 167 2.98 -11.14 4.98
#